data_AF-A0PET3-F1
#
_entry.id   AF-A0PET3-F1
#
_cell.length_a   1.000
_cell.length_b   1.000
_cell.length_c   1.000
_cell.angle_alpha   90.00
_cell.angle_beta   90.00
_cell.angle_gamma   90.00
#
_symmetry.space_group_name_H-M   'P 1'
#
loop_
_entity.id
_entity.type
_entity.pdbx_description
1 polymer ?
#
loop_
_entity_poly.entity_id
_entity_poly.type
_entity_poly.pdbx_seq_one_letter_code
_entity_poly.pdbx_strand_id
1 'polypeptide(L)'
;DVTYGWWVGNSVVTNKSSRFIGSHVAHTGLIAFTAGANTLWELARFNPDIPMGHQGMVSIPHLASLGIGFDQAGAWTGQDVAFIGIFHLICSFVYALAGLLHSVVFSEDTQNSSGLFADDRPEHRQAARFKLEWDNPDNQTFILGHHLVFFGVANIWFVEWARVHGIYDPAIEAIRQVNYNLDLTQIWNHQFDFIQIDSLEDVLGGHAFLAFFQIGCGAFHIATKQIGTYTKLKGAGLLSAEAVLSWSLAGIG
;
A
#
# COMPACT_ATOMS: atom_id res chain seq x y z
N ASP A 1 1.84 -30.30 -17.54
CA ASP A 1 2.82 -29.55 -16.73
C ASP A 1 3.77 -28.78 -17.63
N VAL A 2 3.93 -27.49 -17.35
CA VAL A 2 4.93 -26.64 -18.01
C VAL A 2 6.18 -26.66 -17.14
N THR A 3 7.32 -27.07 -17.71
CA THR A 3 8.60 -27.06 -17.01
C THR A 3 9.31 -25.74 -17.26
N TYR A 4 9.54 -24.99 -16.19
CA TYR A 4 10.22 -23.69 -16.24
C TYR A 4 11.73 -23.86 -15.98
N GLY A 5 12.57 -23.11 -16.70
CA GLY A 5 14.00 -22.98 -16.38
C GLY A 5 14.20 -22.17 -15.10
N TRP A 6 15.35 -22.33 -14.43
CA TRP A 6 15.61 -21.68 -13.14
C TRP A 6 15.53 -20.14 -13.18
N TRP A 7 15.85 -19.53 -14.34
CA TRP A 7 15.80 -18.07 -14.56
C TRP A 7 14.38 -17.48 -14.59
N VAL A 8 13.35 -18.32 -14.72
CA VAL A 8 11.93 -17.94 -14.60
C VAL A 8 11.30 -18.57 -13.35
N GLY A 9 12.12 -18.92 -12.34
CA GLY A 9 11.69 -19.69 -11.18
C GLY A 9 10.49 -19.11 -10.42
N ASN A 10 10.28 -17.79 -10.43
CA ASN A 10 9.14 -17.17 -9.78
C ASN A 10 7.79 -17.47 -10.48
N SER A 11 7.77 -17.89 -11.74
CA SER A 11 6.51 -18.24 -12.43
C SER A 11 5.78 -19.43 -11.79
N VAL A 12 6.51 -20.27 -11.04
CA VAL A 12 5.96 -21.48 -10.41
C VAL A 12 5.03 -21.19 -9.24
N VAL A 13 5.04 -19.96 -8.69
CA VAL A 13 4.18 -19.60 -7.55
C VAL A 13 2.76 -19.22 -7.96
N THR A 14 2.51 -19.01 -9.26
CA THR A 14 1.25 -18.46 -9.79
C THR A 14 0.02 -19.27 -9.39
N ASN A 15 0.14 -20.59 -9.25
CA ASN A 15 -0.96 -21.49 -8.87
C ASN A 15 -0.84 -22.02 -7.43
N LYS A 16 0.07 -21.46 -6.63
CA LYS A 16 0.40 -21.93 -5.28
C LYS A 16 0.09 -20.81 -4.29
N SER A 17 -1.13 -20.76 -3.75
CA SER A 17 -1.61 -19.58 -3.00
C SER A 17 -0.72 -19.18 -1.83
N SER A 18 -0.23 -20.14 -1.05
CA SER A 18 0.63 -19.82 0.09
C SER A 18 1.98 -19.28 -0.36
N ARG A 19 2.55 -19.85 -1.43
CA ARG A 19 3.82 -19.34 -1.98
C ARG A 19 3.66 -17.98 -2.62
N PHE A 20 2.53 -17.73 -3.29
CA PHE A 20 2.18 -16.43 -3.85
C PHE A 20 2.01 -15.37 -2.75
N ILE A 21 1.26 -15.67 -1.68
CA ILE A 21 1.11 -14.75 -0.55
C ILE A 21 2.46 -14.54 0.15
N GLY A 22 3.20 -15.62 0.40
CA GLY A 22 4.50 -15.59 1.08
C GLY A 22 5.51 -14.71 0.35
N SER A 23 5.58 -14.77 -0.98
CA SER A 23 6.49 -13.92 -1.77
C SER A 23 6.14 -12.44 -1.67
N HIS A 24 4.85 -12.10 -1.75
CA HIS A 24 4.40 -10.71 -1.66
C HIS A 24 4.60 -10.13 -0.25
N VAL A 25 4.24 -10.89 0.80
CA VAL A 25 4.41 -10.46 2.19
C VAL A 25 5.89 -10.33 2.56
N ALA A 26 6.75 -11.25 2.10
CA ALA A 26 8.19 -11.14 2.29
C ALA A 26 8.76 -9.89 1.58
N HIS A 27 8.29 -9.61 0.36
CA HIS A 27 8.68 -8.39 -0.37
C HIS A 27 8.21 -7.11 0.34
N THR A 28 6.99 -7.08 0.89
CA THR A 28 6.52 -5.99 1.76
C THR A 28 7.42 -5.83 2.99
N GLY A 29 7.91 -6.93 3.56
CA GLY A 29 8.92 -6.90 4.63
C GLY A 29 10.21 -6.21 4.21
N LEU A 30 10.72 -6.44 3.00
CA LEU A 30 11.90 -5.76 2.47
C LEU A 30 11.67 -4.24 2.27
N ILE A 31 10.46 -3.86 1.84
CA ILE A 31 10.08 -2.44 1.70
C ILE A 31 10.07 -1.77 3.08
N ALA A 32 9.40 -2.37 4.07
CA ALA A 32 9.36 -1.85 5.43
C ALA A 32 10.75 -1.81 6.08
N PHE A 33 11.58 -2.82 5.84
CA PHE A 33 12.98 -2.86 6.31
C PHE A 33 13.77 -1.69 5.72
N THR A 34 13.68 -1.48 4.41
CA THR A 34 14.37 -0.38 3.72
C THR A 34 13.91 0.97 4.27
N ALA A 35 12.60 1.18 4.45
CA ALA A 35 12.07 2.41 5.02
C ALA A 35 12.63 2.69 6.43
N GLY A 36 12.63 1.68 7.31
CA GLY A 36 13.16 1.82 8.68
C GLY A 36 14.67 2.01 8.74
N ALA A 37 15.41 1.16 8.02
CA ALA A 37 16.87 1.19 7.98
C ALA A 37 17.39 2.50 7.37
N ASN A 38 16.80 2.97 6.26
CA ASN A 38 17.19 4.22 5.62
C ASN A 38 16.91 5.42 6.52
N THR A 39 15.76 5.45 7.21
CA THR A 39 15.42 6.53 8.16
C THR A 39 16.46 6.64 9.28
N LEU A 40 16.83 5.52 9.91
CA LEU A 40 17.84 5.53 10.98
C LEU A 40 19.24 5.85 10.46
N TRP A 41 19.58 5.36 9.27
CA TRP A 41 20.85 5.68 8.62
C TRP A 41 20.98 7.17 8.28
N GLU A 42 19.92 7.78 7.75
CA GLU A 42 19.86 9.23 7.50
C GLU A 42 19.97 10.01 8.81
N LEU A 43 19.27 9.58 9.87
CA LEU A 43 19.28 10.26 11.16
C LEU A 43 20.68 10.25 11.78
N ALA A 44 21.40 9.13 11.69
CA ALA A 44 22.75 8.97 12.23
C ALA A 44 23.79 9.88 11.55
N ARG A 45 23.55 10.31 10.31
CA ARG A 45 24.45 11.17 9.53
C ARG A 45 23.94 12.61 9.34
N PHE A 46 22.80 12.93 9.94
CA PHE A 46 22.19 14.25 9.79
C PHE A 46 23.08 15.33 10.38
N ASN A 47 23.39 16.33 9.55
CA ASN A 47 24.12 17.52 9.97
C ASN A 47 23.16 18.74 9.96
N PRO A 48 22.82 19.33 11.12
CA PRO A 48 21.94 20.50 11.17
C PRO A 48 22.54 21.76 10.55
N ASP A 49 23.86 21.83 10.36
CA ASP A 49 24.54 22.98 9.73
C ASP A 49 24.33 23.04 8.21
N ILE A 50 23.81 21.96 7.61
CA ILE A 50 23.59 21.83 6.17
C ILE A 50 22.08 21.74 5.91
N PRO A 51 21.51 22.50 4.96
CA PRO A 51 20.11 22.33 4.57
C PRO A 51 19.76 20.88 4.25
N MET A 52 18.62 20.39 4.74
CA MET A 52 18.25 18.98 4.65
C MET A 52 18.24 18.45 3.19
N GLY A 53 17.77 19.27 2.25
CA GLY A 53 17.75 18.95 0.82
C GLY A 53 19.13 18.79 0.16
N HIS A 54 20.21 19.23 0.81
CA HIS A 54 21.58 19.15 0.27
C HIS A 54 22.38 17.94 0.79
N GLN A 55 21.77 17.10 1.65
CA GLN A 55 22.46 15.97 2.28
C GLN A 55 22.19 14.61 1.60
N GLY A 56 21.47 14.62 0.46
CA GLY A 56 21.07 13.41 -0.24
C GLY A 56 20.18 12.52 0.62
N MET A 57 19.23 13.13 1.32
CA MET A 57 18.26 12.44 2.18
C MET A 57 16.93 12.30 1.44
N VAL A 58 16.22 11.22 1.75
CA VAL A 58 14.90 10.91 1.20
C VAL A 58 13.91 10.72 2.33
N SER A 59 14.20 9.86 3.31
CA SER A 59 13.24 9.52 4.37
C SER A 59 12.95 10.67 5.33
N ILE A 60 13.98 11.34 5.86
CA ILE A 60 13.79 12.44 6.82
C ILE A 60 13.01 13.63 6.20
N PRO A 61 13.32 14.09 4.98
CA PRO A 61 12.50 15.11 4.32
C PRO A 61 11.02 14.74 4.18
N HIS A 62 10.70 13.48 3.90
CA HIS A 62 9.30 13.02 3.82
C HIS A 62 8.62 13.00 5.20
N LEU A 63 9.36 12.72 6.28
CA LEU A 63 8.82 12.82 7.64
C LEU A 63 8.62 14.29 8.05
N ALA A 64 9.56 15.15 7.68
CA ALA A 64 9.48 16.58 7.95
C ALA A 64 8.28 17.22 7.24
N SER A 65 7.96 16.83 6.00
CA SER A 65 6.77 17.33 5.31
C SER A 65 5.46 16.93 6.01
N LEU A 66 5.45 15.76 6.68
CA LEU A 66 4.35 15.31 7.52
C LEU A 66 4.32 15.96 8.93
N GLY A 67 5.24 16.90 9.22
CA GLY A 67 5.35 17.55 10.53
C GLY A 67 6.03 16.71 11.61
N ILE A 68 6.62 15.57 11.26
CA ILE A 68 7.35 14.70 12.19
C ILE A 68 8.80 15.16 12.26
N GLY A 69 9.35 15.28 13.47
CA GLY A 69 10.73 15.76 13.70
C GLY A 69 10.84 17.16 14.29
N PHE A 70 9.71 17.82 14.51
CA PHE A 70 9.64 19.16 15.09
C PHE A 70 9.12 19.13 16.53
N ASP A 71 9.55 20.08 17.34
CA ASP A 71 9.02 20.30 18.69
C ASP A 71 7.76 21.19 18.69
N GLN A 72 7.21 21.48 19.87
CA GLN A 72 6.03 22.36 20.03
C GLN A 72 6.28 23.81 19.59
N ALA A 73 7.54 24.25 19.53
CA ALA A 73 7.91 25.57 19.05
C ALA A 73 8.11 25.61 17.53
N GLY A 74 7.98 24.47 16.84
CA GLY A 74 8.20 24.34 15.41
C GLY A 74 9.67 24.25 15.01
N ALA A 75 10.58 24.02 15.96
CA ALA A 75 12.00 23.83 15.67
C ALA A 75 12.28 22.37 15.34
N TRP A 76 13.09 22.13 14.30
CA TRP A 76 13.53 20.79 13.96
C TRP A 76 14.49 20.25 15.03
N THR A 77 14.09 19.16 15.68
CA THR A 77 14.89 18.46 16.71
C THR A 77 15.13 16.99 16.37
N GLY A 78 14.49 16.48 15.31
CA GLY A 78 14.48 15.05 14.99
C GLY A 78 13.57 14.24 15.91
N GLN A 79 12.66 14.90 16.64
CA GLN A 79 11.71 14.23 17.53
C GLN A 79 10.90 13.15 16.78
N ASP A 80 10.72 11.99 17.39
CA ASP A 80 9.95 10.86 16.86
C ASP A 80 10.49 10.21 15.55
N VAL A 81 11.50 10.78 14.88
CA VAL A 81 12.10 10.20 13.66
C VAL A 81 12.68 8.81 13.93
N ALA A 82 13.42 8.66 15.03
CA ALA A 82 13.97 7.37 15.44
C ALA A 82 12.86 6.35 15.74
N PHE A 83 11.76 6.80 16.35
CA PHE A 83 10.61 5.95 16.64
C PHE A 83 9.99 5.41 15.35
N ILE A 84 9.78 6.26 14.33
CA ILE A 84 9.24 5.83 13.03
C ILE A 84 10.18 4.82 12.35
N GLY A 85 11.49 5.07 12.37
CA GLY A 85 12.48 4.14 11.82
C GLY A 85 12.44 2.77 12.49
N ILE A 86 12.43 2.74 13.83
CA ILE A 86 12.36 1.50 14.62
C ILE A 86 11.02 0.79 14.41
N PHE A 87 9.91 1.52 14.36
CA PHE A 87 8.58 0.97 14.11
C PHE A 87 8.54 0.20 12.77
N HIS A 88 9.09 0.78 11.71
CA HIS A 88 9.19 0.11 10.41
C HIS A 88 10.08 -1.14 10.45
N LEU A 89 11.19 -1.11 11.20
CA LEU A 89 12.02 -2.30 11.39
C LEU A 89 11.29 -3.42 12.14
N ILE A 90 10.51 -3.10 13.19
CA ILE A 90 9.70 -4.09 13.90
C ILE A 90 8.63 -4.67 12.96
N CYS A 91 7.92 -3.83 12.21
CA CYS A 91 6.95 -4.29 11.21
C CYS A 91 7.61 -5.17 10.14
N SER A 92 8.81 -4.83 9.69
CA SER A 92 9.57 -5.64 8.73
C SER A 92 9.86 -7.05 9.24
N PHE A 93 10.17 -7.19 10.53
CA PHE A 93 10.38 -8.48 11.17
C PHE A 93 9.09 -9.31 11.19
N VAL A 94 7.95 -8.70 11.50
CA VAL A 94 6.64 -9.37 11.47
C VAL A 94 6.32 -9.86 10.05
N TYR A 95 6.51 -9.02 9.03
CA TYR A 95 6.31 -9.41 7.64
C TYR A 95 7.28 -10.52 7.19
N ALA A 96 8.55 -10.47 7.61
CA ALA A 96 9.52 -11.52 7.29
C ALA A 96 9.11 -12.87 7.88
N LEU A 97 8.67 -12.90 9.15
CA LEU A 97 8.16 -14.11 9.78
C LEU A 97 6.92 -14.65 9.06
N ALA A 98 5.96 -13.79 8.72
CA ALA A 98 4.78 -14.20 7.96
C ALA A 98 5.15 -14.73 6.56
N GLY A 99 6.08 -14.06 5.87
CA GLY A 99 6.60 -14.51 4.57
C GLY A 99 7.24 -15.90 4.66
N LEU A 100 8.06 -16.16 5.68
CA LEU A 100 8.67 -17.48 5.93
C LEU A 100 7.62 -18.54 6.30
N LEU A 101 6.63 -18.19 7.12
CA LEU A 101 5.55 -19.10 7.51
C LEU A 101 4.79 -19.60 6.27
N HIS A 102 4.36 -18.68 5.40
CA HIS A 102 3.67 -19.00 4.15
C HIS A 102 4.56 -19.70 3.10
N SER A 103 5.87 -19.46 3.13
CA SER A 103 6.82 -19.97 2.13
C SER A 103 7.53 -21.27 2.52
N VAL A 104 7.55 -21.65 3.80
CA VAL A 104 8.29 -22.83 4.28
C VAL A 104 7.43 -23.75 5.13
N VAL A 105 6.60 -23.20 6.03
CA VAL A 105 5.87 -23.99 7.03
C VAL A 105 4.52 -24.46 6.50
N PHE A 106 3.75 -23.58 5.87
CA PHE A 106 2.45 -23.93 5.30
C PHE A 106 2.60 -24.71 3.99
N SER A 107 1.58 -25.53 3.68
CA SER A 107 1.48 -26.19 2.38
C SER A 107 1.49 -25.15 1.28
N GLU A 108 2.06 -25.53 0.14
CA GLU A 108 2.26 -24.60 -0.98
C GLU A 108 0.96 -24.03 -1.55
N ASP A 109 -0.14 -24.80 -1.48
CA ASP A 109 -1.47 -24.39 -1.89
C ASP A 109 -2.48 -24.65 -0.76
N THR A 110 -3.15 -23.59 -0.33
CA THR A 110 -4.11 -23.56 0.79
C THR A 110 -5.53 -23.29 0.34
N GLN A 111 -5.77 -23.11 -0.97
CA GLN A 111 -7.04 -22.61 -1.52
C GLN A 111 -8.25 -23.48 -1.20
N ASN A 112 -8.04 -24.79 -1.05
CA ASN A 112 -9.11 -25.75 -0.73
C ASN A 112 -9.13 -26.15 0.74
N SER A 113 -8.43 -25.41 1.59
CA SER A 113 -8.33 -25.72 3.00
C SER A 113 -9.52 -25.20 3.81
N SER A 114 -9.94 -25.98 4.80
CA SER A 114 -11.18 -25.78 5.55
C SER A 114 -11.02 -25.85 7.07
N GLY A 115 -9.79 -25.87 7.61
CA GLY A 115 -9.56 -26.19 9.02
C GLY A 115 -8.42 -25.42 9.66
N LEU A 116 -8.73 -24.57 10.65
CA LEU A 116 -7.75 -23.77 11.37
C LEU A 116 -6.67 -24.61 12.08
N PHE A 117 -6.97 -25.88 12.41
CA PHE A 117 -6.07 -26.86 13.04
C PHE A 117 -6.60 -28.29 12.78
N ALA A 118 -6.51 -28.81 11.56
CA ALA A 118 -6.66 -30.27 11.34
C ALA A 118 -5.35 -30.97 11.74
N ASP A 119 -5.43 -32.24 12.18
CA ASP A 119 -4.30 -33.04 12.71
C ASP A 119 -3.10 -33.16 11.75
N ASP A 120 -3.26 -32.71 10.50
CA ASP A 120 -2.32 -32.76 9.40
C ASP A 120 -2.31 -31.49 8.50
N ARG A 121 -3.11 -30.44 8.79
CA ARG A 121 -3.14 -29.18 8.02
C ARG A 121 -3.49 -27.94 8.88
N PRO A 122 -2.54 -27.02 9.14
CA PRO A 122 -2.76 -25.84 10.00
C PRO A 122 -3.45 -24.65 9.28
N GLU A 123 -4.46 -24.89 8.45
CA GLU A 123 -4.79 -23.98 7.35
C GLU A 123 -6.20 -23.34 7.40
N HIS A 124 -6.19 -22.01 7.45
CA HIS A 124 -7.31 -21.15 7.77
C HIS A 124 -8.58 -21.31 6.89
N ARG A 125 -9.77 -21.42 7.54
CA ARG A 125 -11.10 -21.51 6.89
C ARG A 125 -11.41 -20.39 5.89
N GLN A 126 -10.76 -19.23 6.00
CA GLN A 126 -10.98 -18.12 5.08
C GLN A 126 -10.16 -18.25 3.78
N ALA A 127 -9.23 -19.20 3.66
CA ALA A 127 -8.45 -19.42 2.44
C ALA A 127 -9.36 -19.70 1.23
N ALA A 128 -10.48 -20.38 1.44
CA ALA A 128 -11.49 -20.63 0.42
C ALA A 128 -12.17 -19.36 -0.14
N ARG A 129 -12.11 -18.22 0.57
CA ARG A 129 -12.65 -16.93 0.09
C ARG A 129 -11.64 -16.14 -0.75
N PHE A 130 -10.35 -16.46 -0.64
CA PHE A 130 -9.23 -15.77 -1.31
C PHE A 130 -8.47 -16.73 -2.24
N LYS A 131 -9.21 -17.61 -2.93
CA LYS A 131 -8.62 -18.47 -3.97
C LYS A 131 -8.00 -17.62 -5.08
N LEU A 132 -6.98 -18.14 -5.75
CA LEU A 132 -6.35 -17.48 -6.90
C LEU A 132 -6.96 -18.05 -8.18
N GLU A 133 -8.19 -17.66 -8.48
CA GLU A 133 -8.89 -18.07 -9.69
C GLU A 133 -8.70 -16.98 -10.76
N TRP A 134 -7.59 -17.09 -11.50
CA TRP A 134 -7.13 -16.04 -12.40
C TRP A 134 -8.06 -15.72 -13.57
N ASP A 135 -8.92 -16.65 -13.98
CA ASP A 135 -9.91 -16.48 -15.04
C ASP A 135 -11.31 -16.17 -14.52
N ASN A 136 -11.49 -16.13 -13.19
CA ASN A 136 -12.76 -15.80 -12.56
C ASN A 136 -12.83 -14.30 -12.19
N PRO A 137 -13.58 -13.49 -12.94
CA PRO A 137 -13.67 -12.05 -12.68
C PRO A 137 -14.29 -11.72 -11.31
N ASP A 138 -15.20 -12.55 -10.80
CA ASP A 138 -15.85 -12.34 -9.49
C ASP A 138 -14.87 -12.57 -8.34
N ASN A 139 -13.91 -13.48 -8.50
CA ASN A 139 -12.84 -13.70 -7.54
C ASN A 139 -11.85 -12.54 -7.55
N GLN A 140 -11.41 -12.10 -8.73
CA GLN A 140 -10.46 -11.00 -8.87
C GLN A 140 -11.02 -9.67 -8.35
N THR A 141 -12.28 -9.34 -8.67
CA THR A 141 -12.94 -8.13 -8.16
C THR A 141 -13.11 -8.15 -6.64
N PHE A 142 -13.38 -9.31 -6.06
CA PHE A 142 -13.53 -9.44 -4.60
C PHE A 142 -12.21 -9.12 -3.87
N ILE A 143 -11.08 -9.61 -4.39
CA ILE A 143 -9.74 -9.33 -3.85
C ILE A 143 -9.41 -7.85 -4.06
N LEU A 144 -9.63 -7.29 -5.25
CA LEU A 144 -9.42 -5.89 -5.57
C LEU A 144 -10.20 -4.97 -4.62
N GLY A 145 -11.48 -5.28 -4.37
CA GLY A 145 -12.34 -4.45 -3.53
C GLY A 145 -11.83 -4.32 -2.09
N HIS A 146 -11.24 -5.37 -1.52
CA HIS A 146 -10.61 -5.27 -0.19
C HIS A 146 -9.38 -4.36 -0.20
N HIS A 147 -8.54 -4.42 -1.24
CA HIS A 147 -7.37 -3.53 -1.36
C HIS A 147 -7.78 -2.06 -1.53
N LEU A 148 -8.83 -1.79 -2.31
CA LEU A 148 -9.37 -0.43 -2.46
C LEU A 148 -9.86 0.16 -1.13
N VAL A 149 -10.47 -0.66 -0.27
CA VAL A 149 -10.85 -0.20 1.07
C VAL A 149 -9.62 0.19 1.89
N PHE A 150 -8.53 -0.58 1.85
CA PHE A 150 -7.29 -0.23 2.56
C PHE A 150 -6.65 1.07 2.03
N PHE A 151 -6.66 1.29 0.72
CA PHE A 151 -6.19 2.56 0.15
C PHE A 151 -7.04 3.75 0.60
N GLY A 152 -8.36 3.58 0.65
CA GLY A 152 -9.24 4.63 1.13
C GLY A 152 -9.03 4.94 2.62
N VAL A 153 -8.77 3.92 3.46
CA VAL A 153 -8.40 4.13 4.87
C VAL A 153 -7.07 4.87 5.01
N ALA A 154 -6.07 4.57 4.17
CA ALA A 154 -4.80 5.30 4.18
C ALA A 154 -4.98 6.79 3.83
N ASN A 155 -5.86 7.13 2.88
CA ASN A 155 -6.23 8.51 2.58
C ASN A 155 -6.89 9.21 3.77
N ILE A 156 -7.77 8.52 4.51
CA ILE A 156 -8.36 9.05 5.75
C ILE A 156 -7.27 9.34 6.78
N TRP A 157 -6.32 8.42 6.97
CA TRP A 157 -5.22 8.63 7.91
C TRP A 157 -4.41 9.88 7.57
N PHE A 158 -4.11 10.11 6.29
CA PHE A 158 -3.38 11.30 5.87
C PHE A 158 -4.16 12.59 6.13
N VAL A 159 -5.44 12.63 5.75
CA VAL A 159 -6.30 13.81 5.95
C VAL A 159 -6.50 14.12 7.43
N GLU A 160 -6.79 13.09 8.23
CA GLU A 160 -7.00 13.25 9.67
C GLU A 160 -5.69 13.57 10.41
N TRP A 161 -4.55 13.06 9.94
CA TRP A 161 -3.24 13.43 10.45
C TRP A 161 -3.00 14.93 10.29
N ALA A 162 -3.18 15.45 9.08
CA ALA A 162 -2.99 16.87 8.79
C ALA A 162 -4.00 17.77 9.51
N ARG A 163 -5.22 17.29 9.76
CA ARG A 163 -6.24 18.02 10.52
C ARG A 163 -5.93 18.09 12.01
N VAL A 164 -5.44 16.99 12.62
CA VAL A 164 -5.26 16.87 14.08
C VAL A 164 -3.86 17.29 14.52
N HIS A 165 -2.82 16.84 13.82
CA HIS A 165 -1.42 17.10 14.21
C HIS A 165 -0.82 18.26 13.40
N GLY A 166 -1.30 18.46 12.18
CA GLY A 166 -0.73 19.40 11.24
C GLY A 166 0.40 18.81 10.41
N ILE A 167 0.68 19.47 9.29
CA ILE A 167 1.77 19.15 8.36
C ILE A 167 2.55 20.44 8.06
N TYR A 168 3.75 20.29 7.49
CA TYR A 168 4.60 21.44 7.18
C TYR A 168 4.04 22.22 5.99
N ASP A 169 3.80 23.52 6.17
CA ASP A 169 3.42 24.44 5.11
C ASP A 169 4.63 25.30 4.71
N PRO A 170 5.15 25.15 3.48
CA PRO A 170 6.30 25.91 3.02
C PRO A 170 6.00 27.41 2.81
N ALA A 171 4.74 27.82 2.65
CA ALA A 171 4.39 29.23 2.46
C ALA A 171 4.53 30.05 3.74
N ILE A 172 4.35 29.43 4.90
CA ILE A 172 4.50 30.07 6.22
C ILE A 172 5.68 29.51 7.03
N GLU A 173 6.41 28.54 6.48
CA GLU A 173 7.57 27.87 7.07
C GLU A 173 7.29 27.27 8.46
N ALA A 174 6.09 26.73 8.66
CA ALA A 174 5.65 26.20 9.94
C ALA A 174 4.72 25.00 9.79
N ILE A 175 4.64 24.18 10.83
CA ILE A 175 3.60 23.15 10.93
C ILE A 175 2.30 23.84 11.28
N ARG A 176 1.25 23.54 10.52
CA ARG A 176 -0.11 23.96 10.86
C ARG A 176 -1.11 22.85 10.63
N GLN A 177 -2.18 22.89 11.39
CA GLN A 177 -3.37 22.11 11.11
C GLN A 177 -4.01 22.62 9.81
N VAL A 178 -4.46 21.68 8.98
CA VAL A 178 -5.06 21.98 7.68
C VAL A 178 -6.46 21.38 7.65
N ASN A 179 -7.45 22.21 7.32
CA ASN A 179 -8.80 21.73 7.04
C ASN A 179 -8.94 21.53 5.54
N TYR A 180 -9.41 20.37 5.11
CA TYR A 180 -9.57 20.06 3.69
C TYR A 180 -10.69 20.89 3.05
N ASN A 181 -10.52 21.22 1.77
CA ASN A 181 -11.54 21.89 0.95
C ASN A 181 -12.26 20.86 0.06
N LEU A 182 -13.52 20.57 0.34
CA LEU A 182 -14.30 19.57 -0.41
C LEU A 182 -15.17 20.21 -1.51
N ASP A 183 -14.57 21.07 -2.34
CA ASP A 183 -15.21 21.57 -3.57
C ASP A 183 -14.97 20.58 -4.72
N LEU A 184 -16.03 19.83 -5.08
CA LEU A 184 -15.97 18.85 -6.15
C LEU A 184 -15.71 19.46 -7.53
N THR A 185 -16.11 20.72 -7.77
CA THR A 185 -15.84 21.41 -9.03
C THR A 185 -14.36 21.71 -9.14
N GLN A 186 -13.76 22.19 -8.06
CA GLN A 186 -12.33 22.47 -8.01
C GLN A 186 -11.50 21.20 -8.16
N ILE A 187 -11.84 20.13 -7.41
CA ILE A 187 -11.18 18.82 -7.54
C ILE A 187 -11.27 18.29 -8.97
N TRP A 188 -12.42 18.42 -9.62
CA TRP A 188 -12.59 18.01 -11.02
C TRP A 188 -11.71 18.83 -11.97
N ASN A 189 -11.65 20.15 -11.79
CA ASN A 189 -10.82 21.01 -12.63
C ASN A 189 -9.33 20.69 -12.48
N HIS A 190 -8.90 20.25 -11.29
CA HIS A 190 -7.51 19.89 -11.02
C HIS A 190 -7.00 18.66 -11.78
N GLN A 191 -7.86 17.90 -12.47
CA GLN A 191 -7.40 16.76 -13.29
C GLN A 191 -6.44 17.17 -14.43
N PHE A 192 -6.44 18.44 -14.85
CA PHE A 192 -5.61 18.94 -15.95
C PHE A 192 -4.42 19.79 -15.49
N ASP A 193 -4.42 20.28 -14.26
CA ASP A 193 -3.37 21.13 -13.70
C ASP A 193 -2.86 20.64 -12.33
N PHE A 194 -3.03 19.35 -12.01
CA PHE A 194 -2.68 18.74 -10.71
C PHE A 194 -1.22 18.98 -10.23
N ILE A 195 -0.29 19.32 -11.13
CA ILE A 195 1.10 19.67 -10.78
C ILE A 195 1.21 21.10 -10.22
N GLN A 196 0.25 21.97 -10.54
CA GLN A 196 0.22 23.38 -10.17
C GLN A 196 -0.58 23.64 -8.89
N ILE A 197 -1.07 22.61 -8.20
CA ILE A 197 -1.78 22.76 -6.93
C ILE A 197 -0.81 23.38 -5.91
N ASP A 198 -1.18 24.55 -5.38
CA ASP A 198 -0.36 25.35 -4.47
C ASP A 198 -0.99 25.53 -3.08
N SER A 199 -2.12 24.86 -2.79
CA SER A 199 -2.79 24.90 -1.49
C SER A 199 -2.84 23.51 -0.83
N LEU A 200 -2.56 23.45 0.47
CA LEU A 200 -2.67 22.21 1.26
C LEU A 200 -4.13 21.79 1.44
N GLU A 201 -5.03 22.76 1.53
CA GLU A 201 -6.48 22.59 1.60
C GLU A 201 -7.01 21.74 0.44
N ASP A 202 -6.55 22.02 -0.79
CA ASP A 202 -6.97 21.31 -2.00
C ASP A 202 -6.28 19.96 -2.13
N VAL A 203 -5.00 19.84 -1.72
CA VAL A 203 -4.31 18.55 -1.62
C VAL A 203 -5.11 17.61 -0.70
N LEU A 204 -5.46 18.06 0.50
CA LEU A 204 -6.25 17.24 1.44
C LEU A 204 -7.68 17.03 0.96
N GLY A 205 -8.29 18.01 0.28
CA GLY A 205 -9.60 17.89 -0.36
C GLY A 205 -9.66 16.75 -1.38
N GLY A 206 -8.64 16.68 -2.24
CA GLY A 206 -8.47 15.58 -3.20
C GLY A 206 -8.32 14.22 -2.52
N HIS A 207 -7.51 14.12 -1.46
CA HIS A 207 -7.35 12.87 -0.70
C HIS A 207 -8.64 12.46 0.04
N ALA A 208 -9.40 13.42 0.58
CA ALA A 208 -10.70 13.15 1.20
C ALA A 208 -11.72 12.63 0.18
N PHE A 209 -11.75 13.21 -1.02
CA PHE A 209 -12.56 12.69 -2.13
C PHE A 209 -12.12 11.28 -2.54
N LEU A 210 -10.82 11.03 -2.69
CA LEU A 210 -10.28 9.71 -3.03
C LEU A 210 -10.61 8.66 -1.96
N ALA A 211 -10.58 9.02 -0.68
CA ALA A 211 -10.99 8.14 0.41
C ALA A 211 -12.44 7.64 0.22
N PHE A 212 -13.37 8.56 -0.01
CA PHE A 212 -14.77 8.21 -0.25
C PHE A 212 -14.93 7.36 -1.52
N PHE A 213 -14.28 7.76 -2.61
CA PHE A 213 -14.38 7.06 -3.88
C PHE A 213 -13.81 5.64 -3.80
N GLN A 214 -12.61 5.45 -3.23
CA GLN A 214 -11.97 4.15 -3.11
C GLN A 214 -12.72 3.21 -2.17
N ILE A 215 -13.26 3.70 -1.04
CA ILE A 215 -14.07 2.87 -0.13
C ILE A 215 -15.41 2.51 -0.79
N GLY A 216 -16.09 3.47 -1.42
CA GLY A 216 -17.34 3.24 -2.13
C GLY A 216 -17.20 2.24 -3.27
N CYS A 217 -16.18 2.41 -4.11
CA CYS A 217 -15.83 1.46 -5.17
C CYS A 217 -15.38 0.11 -4.61
N GLY A 218 -14.59 0.10 -3.52
CA GLY A 218 -14.17 -1.13 -2.86
C GLY A 218 -15.37 -1.94 -2.35
N ALA A 219 -16.31 -1.29 -1.67
CA ALA A 219 -17.56 -1.90 -1.23
C ALA A 219 -18.40 -2.42 -2.42
N PHE A 220 -18.48 -1.65 -3.51
CA PHE A 220 -19.13 -2.10 -4.75
C PHE A 220 -18.48 -3.35 -5.32
N HIS A 221 -17.15 -3.38 -5.44
CA HIS A 221 -16.39 -4.53 -5.96
C HIS A 221 -16.51 -5.78 -5.08
N ILE A 222 -16.71 -5.62 -3.77
CA ILE A 222 -16.96 -6.71 -2.83
C ILE A 222 -18.41 -7.22 -2.92
N ALA A 223 -19.38 -6.31 -3.06
CA ALA A 223 -20.80 -6.61 -2.98
C ALA A 223 -21.43 -7.06 -4.30
N THR A 224 -20.77 -6.80 -5.43
CA THR A 224 -21.31 -7.09 -6.76
C THR A 224 -20.52 -8.17 -7.51
N LYS A 225 -21.12 -8.67 -8.59
CA LYS A 225 -20.57 -9.68 -9.50
C LYS A 225 -20.77 -9.23 -10.94
N GLN A 226 -20.10 -9.89 -11.88
CA GLN A 226 -20.31 -9.66 -13.30
C GLN A 226 -21.78 -9.78 -13.68
N ILE A 227 -22.29 -8.77 -14.40
CA ILE A 227 -23.70 -8.72 -14.81
C ILE A 227 -23.86 -9.44 -16.14
N GLY A 228 -24.59 -10.55 -16.16
CA GLY A 228 -24.85 -11.36 -17.36
C GLY A 228 -23.62 -12.18 -17.81
N THR A 229 -23.69 -12.81 -18.97
CA THR A 229 -22.65 -13.74 -19.44
C THR A 229 -21.30 -13.05 -19.61
N TYR A 230 -20.23 -13.70 -19.13
CA TYR A 230 -18.85 -13.26 -19.33
C TYR A 230 -18.39 -13.60 -20.75
N THR A 231 -18.49 -12.61 -21.64
CA THR A 231 -18.17 -12.76 -23.07
C THR A 231 -16.72 -12.33 -23.36
N LYS A 232 -16.22 -12.65 -24.56
CA LYS A 232 -14.90 -12.18 -25.01
C LYS A 232 -14.76 -10.65 -24.97
N LEU A 233 -15.83 -9.92 -25.25
CA LEU A 233 -15.86 -8.44 -25.14
C LEU A 233 -15.67 -7.94 -23.71
N LYS A 234 -16.05 -8.75 -22.71
CA LYS A 234 -15.84 -8.47 -21.29
C LYS A 234 -14.49 -8.98 -20.77
N GLY A 235 -13.69 -9.62 -21.61
CA GLY A 235 -12.36 -10.14 -21.25
C GLY A 235 -12.27 -11.66 -21.13
N ALA A 236 -13.32 -12.42 -21.46
CA ALA A 236 -13.23 -13.89 -21.41
C ALA A 236 -12.13 -14.41 -22.34
N GLY A 237 -11.22 -15.21 -21.79
CA GLY A 237 -10.02 -15.73 -22.47
C GLY A 237 -8.82 -14.77 -22.48
N LEU A 238 -8.96 -13.54 -21.95
CA LEU A 238 -7.86 -12.60 -21.73
C LEU A 238 -7.45 -12.54 -20.25
N LEU A 239 -8.42 -12.65 -19.34
CA LEU A 239 -8.16 -12.61 -17.90
C LEU A 239 -7.31 -13.81 -17.46
N SER A 240 -6.12 -13.50 -16.96
CA SER A 240 -5.09 -14.45 -16.53
C SER A 240 -4.16 -13.77 -15.53
N ALA A 241 -3.33 -14.55 -14.84
CA ALA A 241 -2.35 -14.00 -13.90
C ALA A 241 -1.40 -12.98 -14.54
N GLU A 242 -0.94 -13.26 -15.76
CA GLU A 242 -0.03 -12.38 -16.50
C GLU A 242 -0.74 -11.12 -16.99
N ALA A 243 -2.01 -11.20 -17.41
CA ALA A 243 -2.79 -10.02 -17.77
C ALA A 243 -2.99 -9.09 -16.56
N VAL A 244 -3.36 -9.65 -15.39
CA VAL A 244 -3.52 -8.88 -14.15
C VAL A 244 -2.20 -8.23 -13.74
N LEU A 245 -1.08 -8.96 -13.81
CA LEU A 245 0.24 -8.40 -13.56
C LEU A 245 0.60 -7.29 -14.55
N SER A 246 0.32 -7.47 -15.85
CA SER A 246 0.65 -6.50 -16.90
C SER A 246 -0.11 -5.18 -16.73
N TRP A 247 -1.39 -5.23 -16.38
CA TRP A 247 -2.15 -4.02 -16.07
C TRP A 247 -1.65 -3.32 -14.80
N SER A 248 -1.23 -4.10 -13.80
CA SER A 248 -0.64 -3.55 -12.58
C SER A 248 0.71 -2.88 -12.86
N LEU A 249 1.55 -3.47 -13.71
CA LEU A 249 2.82 -2.88 -14.16
C LEU A 249 2.58 -1.58 -14.93
N ALA A 250 1.62 -1.56 -15.85
CA ALA A 250 1.24 -0.37 -16.58
C ALA A 250 0.59 0.72 -15.70
N GLY A 251 -0.01 0.33 -14.56
CA GLY A 251 -0.51 1.28 -13.58
C GLY A 251 0.57 1.91 -12.70
N ILE A 252 1.71 1.23 -12.52
CA ILE A 252 2.86 1.73 -11.75
C ILE A 252 3.82 2.53 -12.64
N GLY A 253 4.04 2.09 -13.88
CA GLY A 253 4.99 2.69 -14.84
C GLY A 253 4.43 3.89 -15.57
#